data_AF-I7KHM0-F1
#
_entry.id   AF-I7KHM0-F1
#
_cell.length_a   1.000
_cell.length_b   1.000
_cell.length_c   1.000
_cell.angle_alpha   90.00
_cell.angle_beta   90.00
_cell.angle_gamma   90.00
#
_symmetry.space_group_name_H-M   'P 1'
#
loop_
_entity.id
_entity.type
_entity.pdbx_description
1 polymer ?
#
loop_
_entity_poly.entity_id
_entity_poly.type
_entity_poly.pdbx_seq_one_letter_code
_entity_poly.pdbx_strand_id
1 'polypeptide(L)'
;MKAQIVFASMTGNDEDMADILEEDLQDAGFEVETTDVSFADASSYLDADLCVMVTYTYGEGVMTDELRDFYDQLIELNLTGKKFAVMGSGDKTYKDHYCENVFDFQKAFKKIGAQEVAKPVTIENAVKDEDIALIDQAASQMAEAFND
;
A
#
# COMPACT_ATOMS: atom_id res chain seq x y z
N MET A 1 0.93 18.20 -0.67
CA MET A 1 0.27 17.11 0.07
C MET A 1 1.33 16.07 0.32
N LYS A 2 1.41 15.49 1.51
CA LYS A 2 2.41 14.46 1.82
C LYS A 2 1.83 13.07 1.62
N ALA A 3 2.49 12.24 0.83
CA ALA A 3 2.17 10.81 0.71
C ALA A 3 3.27 9.99 1.38
N GLN A 4 2.89 9.05 2.24
CA GLN A 4 3.79 8.06 2.81
C GLN A 4 3.48 6.71 2.18
N ILE A 5 4.45 6.13 1.48
CA ILE A 5 4.39 4.78 0.95
C ILE A 5 5.25 3.89 1.85
N VAL A 6 4.64 2.86 2.45
CA VAL A 6 5.40 1.79 3.09
C VAL A 6 5.25 0.53 2.25
N PHE A 7 6.37 -0.10 1.90
CA PHE A 7 6.36 -1.31 1.11
C PHE A 7 7.06 -2.46 1.82
N ALA A 8 6.64 -3.68 1.54
CA ALA A 8 7.38 -4.89 1.90
C ALA A 8 7.54 -5.74 0.65
N SER A 9 8.76 -6.24 0.40
CA SER A 9 9.09 -6.98 -0.81
C SER A 9 10.11 -8.08 -0.53
N MET A 10 9.84 -9.33 -0.94
CA MET A 10 10.83 -10.43 -0.83
C MET A 10 11.70 -10.58 -2.08
N THR A 11 11.12 -10.34 -3.26
CA THR A 11 11.77 -10.62 -4.56
C THR A 11 11.75 -9.43 -5.52
N GLY A 12 11.44 -8.23 -5.03
CA GLY A 12 11.45 -6.99 -5.81
C GLY A 12 10.08 -6.55 -6.34
N ASN A 13 9.11 -7.46 -6.54
CA ASN A 13 7.84 -7.11 -7.21
C ASN A 13 7.09 -5.94 -6.55
N ASP A 14 6.99 -5.93 -5.22
CA ASP A 14 6.27 -4.90 -4.46
C ASP A 14 7.09 -3.61 -4.29
N GLU A 15 8.41 -3.70 -4.43
CA GLU A 15 9.30 -2.53 -4.51
C GLU A 15 9.12 -1.85 -5.87
N ASP A 16 9.13 -2.62 -6.97
CA ASP A 16 8.83 -2.11 -8.32
C ASP A 16 7.45 -1.42 -8.37
N MET A 17 6.44 -2.00 -7.71
CA MET A 17 5.11 -1.35 -7.59
C MET A 17 5.16 -0.04 -6.82
N ALA A 18 5.94 0.02 -5.74
CA ALA A 18 6.09 1.22 -4.91
C ALA A 18 6.82 2.33 -5.68
N ASP A 19 7.87 1.99 -6.43
CA ASP A 19 8.63 2.91 -7.27
C ASP A 19 7.76 3.53 -8.36
N ILE A 20 6.97 2.72 -9.08
CA ILE A 20 6.03 3.22 -10.11
C ILE A 20 5.00 4.17 -9.46
N LEU A 21 4.42 3.78 -8.33
CA LEU A 21 3.44 4.61 -7.63
C LEU A 21 4.05 5.92 -7.12
N GLU A 22 5.30 5.88 -6.63
CA GLU A 22 6.02 7.07 -6.19
C GLU A 22 6.16 8.07 -7.35
N GLU A 23 6.61 7.62 -8.53
CA GLU A 23 6.73 8.47 -9.72
C GLU A 23 5.39 9.11 -10.09
N ASP A 24 4.31 8.32 -10.15
CA ASP A 24 2.97 8.83 -10.50
C ASP A 24 2.44 9.86 -9.50
N LEU A 25 2.64 9.63 -8.20
CA LEU A 25 2.20 10.56 -7.16
C LEU A 25 3.05 11.84 -7.14
N GLN A 26 4.35 11.74 -7.41
CA GLN A 26 5.22 12.90 -7.57
C GLN A 26 4.79 13.76 -8.77
N ASP A 27 4.48 13.12 -9.90
CA ASP A 27 3.95 13.79 -11.11
C ASP A 27 2.58 14.46 -10.84
N ALA A 28 1.78 13.87 -9.96
CA ALA A 28 0.53 14.45 -9.46
C ALA A 28 0.72 15.57 -8.41
N GLY A 29 1.97 15.88 -8.00
CA GLY A 29 2.31 16.98 -7.12
C GLY A 29 2.34 16.65 -5.62
N PHE A 30 2.43 15.36 -5.25
CA PHE A 30 2.67 14.95 -3.87
C PHE A 30 4.15 15.08 -3.50
N GLU A 31 4.42 15.42 -2.25
CA GLU A 31 5.70 15.15 -1.61
C GLU A 31 5.65 13.70 -1.10
N VAL A 32 6.36 12.80 -1.78
CA VAL A 32 6.30 11.36 -1.50
C VAL A 32 7.51 10.94 -0.67
N GLU A 33 7.26 10.13 0.35
CA GLU A 33 8.28 9.43 1.13
C GLU A 33 7.98 7.93 1.09
N THR A 34 8.88 7.18 0.46
CA THR A 34 8.79 5.72 0.31
C THR A 34 9.76 5.03 1.28
N THR A 35 9.30 4.02 2.01
CA THR A 35 10.12 3.34 3.03
C THR A 35 9.83 1.83 3.06
N ASP A 36 10.89 1.02 3.05
CA ASP A 36 10.76 -0.42 3.32
C ASP A 36 10.24 -0.64 4.74
N VAL A 37 9.29 -1.56 4.90
CA VAL A 37 8.61 -1.87 6.15
C VAL A 37 9.58 -2.18 7.30
N SER A 38 10.75 -2.75 6.99
CA SER A 38 11.81 -3.08 7.95
C SER A 38 12.43 -1.85 8.62
N PHE A 39 12.29 -0.68 7.99
CA PHE A 39 12.79 0.61 8.47
C PHE A 39 11.67 1.61 8.76
N ALA A 40 10.41 1.22 8.53
CA ALA A 40 9.26 2.08 8.74
C ALA A 40 8.73 1.98 10.18
N ASP A 41 8.26 3.12 10.69
CA ASP A 41 7.43 3.19 11.90
C ASP A 41 6.01 3.58 11.44
N ALA A 42 4.99 2.84 11.87
CA ALA A 42 3.62 3.10 11.42
C ALA A 42 3.13 4.50 11.81
N SER A 43 3.70 5.11 12.85
CA SER A 43 3.38 6.47 13.27
C SER A 43 3.73 7.54 12.23
N SER A 44 4.60 7.24 11.25
CA SER A 44 4.86 8.12 10.09
C SER A 44 3.58 8.48 9.32
N TYR A 45 2.56 7.61 9.33
CA TYR A 45 1.26 7.91 8.72
C TYR A 45 0.47 9.03 9.41
N LEU A 46 0.80 9.38 10.66
CA LEU A 46 0.18 10.51 11.35
C LEU A 46 0.56 11.85 10.70
N ASP A 47 1.76 11.93 10.12
CA ASP A 47 2.31 13.12 9.47
C ASP A 47 2.01 13.19 7.97
N ALA A 48 1.43 12.14 7.39
CA ALA A 48 1.04 12.08 5.98
C ALA A 48 -0.43 12.52 5.75
N ASP A 49 -0.74 12.97 4.55
CA ASP A 49 -2.11 13.19 4.08
C ASP A 49 -2.69 11.91 3.43
N LEU A 50 -1.82 11.19 2.69
CA LEU A 50 -2.10 9.93 2.02
C LEU A 50 -1.18 8.82 2.58
N CYS A 51 -1.78 7.73 3.03
CA CYS A 51 -1.10 6.57 3.59
C CYS A 51 -1.23 5.39 2.61
N VAL A 52 -0.12 4.87 2.09
CA VAL A 52 -0.13 3.72 1.17
C VAL A 52 0.64 2.56 1.75
N MET A 53 0.05 1.36 1.69
CA MET A 53 0.74 0.10 1.94
C MET A 53 0.87 -0.72 0.65
N VAL A 54 2.09 -1.13 0.32
CA VAL A 54 2.40 -2.03 -0.81
C VAL A 54 2.98 -3.34 -0.26
N THR A 55 2.32 -4.48 -0.44
CA THR A 55 2.74 -5.71 0.26
C THR A 55 2.44 -7.01 -0.46
N TYR A 56 3.41 -7.93 -0.39
CA TYR A 56 3.22 -9.32 -0.78
C TYR A 56 2.39 -10.12 0.24
N THR A 57 1.95 -11.30 -0.18
CA THR A 57 1.42 -12.32 0.73
C THR A 57 2.31 -13.56 0.71
N TYR A 58 2.76 -14.03 1.87
CA TYR A 58 3.60 -15.21 1.98
C TYR A 58 2.77 -16.48 2.14
N GLY A 59 2.94 -17.45 1.24
CA GLY A 59 2.30 -18.76 1.36
C GLY A 59 0.78 -18.67 1.49
N GLU A 60 0.22 -19.37 2.47
CA GLU A 60 -1.21 -19.41 2.78
C GLU A 60 -1.64 -18.23 3.68
N GLY A 61 -1.38 -16.98 3.24
CA GLY A 61 -1.87 -15.79 3.95
C GLY A 61 -1.01 -15.32 5.12
N VAL A 62 0.25 -15.74 5.17
CA VAL A 62 1.13 -15.43 6.30
C VAL A 62 1.69 -14.01 6.15
N MET A 63 1.57 -13.21 7.21
CA MET A 63 2.41 -12.03 7.40
C MET A 63 3.75 -12.49 7.98
N THR A 64 4.84 -12.11 7.34
CA THR A 64 6.19 -12.25 7.88
C THR A 64 6.39 -11.38 9.11
N ASP A 65 7.48 -11.59 9.84
CA ASP A 65 7.73 -10.92 11.13
C ASP A 65 7.77 -9.39 10.96
N GLU A 66 8.44 -8.88 9.92
CA GLU A 66 8.51 -7.45 9.64
C GLU A 66 7.15 -6.83 9.28
N LEU A 67 6.32 -7.57 8.54
CA LEU A 67 4.95 -7.15 8.21
C LEU A 67 4.04 -7.19 9.44
N ARG A 68 4.19 -8.21 10.29
CA ARG A 68 3.43 -8.36 11.52
C ARG A 68 3.74 -7.23 12.49
N ASP A 69 5.02 -6.92 12.69
CA ASP A 69 5.45 -5.85 13.60
C ASP A 69 4.89 -4.50 13.17
N PHE A 70 4.91 -4.19 11.86
CA PHE A 70 4.31 -2.97 11.32
C PHE A 70 2.78 -2.96 11.44
N TYR A 71 2.12 -4.09 11.15
CA TYR A 71 0.67 -4.24 11.27
C TYR A 71 0.21 -3.99 12.71
N ASP A 72 0.91 -4.55 13.70
CA ASP A 72 0.58 -4.43 15.11
C ASP A 72 0.72 -2.97 15.61
N GLN A 73 1.70 -2.22 15.07
CA GLN A 73 1.80 -0.77 15.33
C GLN A 73 0.67 0.01 14.64
N LEU A 74 0.35 -0.32 13.39
CA LEU A 74 -0.67 0.38 12.59
C LEU A 74 -2.05 0.32 13.27
N ILE A 75 -2.44 -0.84 13.79
CA ILE A 75 -3.79 -1.03 14.38
C ILE A 75 -4.00 -0.29 15.71
N GLU A 76 -2.94 0.20 16.34
CA GLU A 76 -2.98 1.04 17.54
C GLU A 76 -3.26 2.52 17.22
N LEU A 77 -3.11 2.92 15.95
CA LEU A 77 -3.26 4.31 15.52
C LEU A 77 -4.72 4.74 15.39
N ASN A 78 -4.92 6.06 15.30
CA ASN A 78 -6.16 6.67 14.83
C ASN A 78 -5.84 7.54 13.61
N LEU A 79 -6.28 7.09 12.44
CA LEU A 79 -6.05 7.75 11.17
C LEU A 79 -7.33 8.44 10.65
N THR A 80 -8.24 8.82 11.55
CA THR A 80 -9.45 9.59 11.19
C THR A 80 -9.07 10.85 10.41
N GLY A 81 -9.65 10.99 9.21
CA GLY A 81 -9.40 12.13 8.31
C GLY A 81 -8.18 11.95 7.40
N LYS A 82 -7.40 10.88 7.56
CA LYS A 82 -6.36 10.49 6.60
C LYS A 82 -6.98 9.68 5.46
N LYS A 83 -6.39 9.79 4.27
CA LYS A 83 -6.76 8.97 3.11
C LYS A 83 -5.77 7.82 2.98
N PHE A 84 -6.23 6.68 2.48
CA PHE A 84 -5.36 5.53 2.27
C PHE A 84 -5.68 4.77 0.99
N ALA A 85 -4.67 4.03 0.53
CA ALA A 85 -4.78 3.01 -0.49
C ALA A 85 -3.90 1.81 -0.12
N VAL A 86 -4.21 0.65 -0.68
CA VAL A 86 -3.41 -0.56 -0.52
C VAL A 86 -3.20 -1.22 -1.87
N MET A 87 -2.05 -1.84 -2.06
CA MET A 87 -1.78 -2.67 -3.23
C MET A 87 -0.73 -3.72 -2.92
N GLY A 88 -0.50 -4.63 -3.85
CA GLY A 88 0.62 -5.55 -3.75
C GLY A 88 0.53 -6.73 -4.69
N SER A 89 1.56 -7.58 -4.60
CA SER A 89 1.72 -8.77 -5.41
C SER A 89 1.28 -10.05 -4.68
N GLY A 90 0.93 -11.06 -5.46
CA GLY A 90 0.59 -12.39 -4.94
C GLY A 90 0.66 -13.47 -6.01
N ASP A 91 0.48 -14.72 -5.60
CA ASP A 91 0.45 -15.87 -6.50
C ASP A 91 -0.92 -16.55 -6.41
N LYS A 92 -1.64 -16.59 -7.55
CA LYS A 92 -2.98 -17.19 -7.64
C LYS A 92 -2.99 -18.68 -7.36
N THR A 93 -1.83 -19.35 -7.35
CA THR A 93 -1.68 -20.74 -6.92
C THR A 93 -2.16 -20.94 -5.48
N TYR A 94 -2.08 -19.91 -4.63
CA TYR A 94 -2.58 -19.93 -3.24
C TYR A 94 -4.08 -19.63 -3.10
N LYS A 95 -4.81 -19.45 -4.23
CA LYS A 95 -6.27 -19.35 -4.30
C LYS A 95 -6.85 -18.27 -3.37
N ASP A 96 -7.48 -18.70 -2.27
CA ASP A 96 -8.16 -17.82 -1.32
C ASP A 96 -7.18 -16.88 -0.59
N HIS A 97 -5.90 -17.21 -0.60
CA HIS A 97 -4.83 -16.39 -0.02
C HIS A 97 -4.16 -15.44 -1.03
N TYR A 98 -4.68 -15.33 -2.26
CA TYR A 98 -4.13 -14.40 -3.26
C TYR A 98 -4.24 -12.94 -2.77
N CYS A 99 -3.09 -12.31 -2.53
CA CYS A 99 -2.97 -10.95 -1.99
C CYS A 99 -3.71 -10.74 -0.65
N GLU A 100 -3.86 -11.78 0.17
CA GLU A 100 -4.61 -11.69 1.44
C GLU A 100 -4.12 -10.57 2.36
N ASN A 101 -2.79 -10.39 2.48
CA ASN A 101 -2.22 -9.34 3.31
C ASN A 101 -2.64 -7.93 2.85
N VAL A 102 -2.78 -7.70 1.53
CA VAL A 102 -3.29 -6.43 0.97
C VAL A 102 -4.68 -6.13 1.55
N PHE A 103 -5.55 -7.12 1.57
CA PHE A 103 -6.91 -6.98 2.10
C PHE A 103 -6.94 -6.90 3.64
N ASP A 104 -5.98 -7.49 4.33
CA ASP A 104 -5.87 -7.35 5.79
C ASP A 104 -5.45 -5.95 6.20
N PHE A 105 -4.49 -5.35 5.49
CA PHE A 105 -4.16 -3.93 5.65
C PHE A 105 -5.35 -3.04 5.28
N GLN A 106 -6.07 -3.34 4.20
CA GLN A 106 -7.30 -2.62 3.83
C GLN A 106 -8.31 -2.58 4.98
N LYS A 107 -8.57 -3.73 5.62
CA LYS A 107 -9.48 -3.84 6.77
C LYS A 107 -8.95 -3.05 7.97
N ALA A 108 -7.65 -3.12 8.23
CA ALA A 108 -7.01 -2.41 9.33
C ALA A 108 -7.16 -0.89 9.18
N PHE A 109 -6.79 -0.32 8.03
CA PHE A 109 -6.93 1.12 7.75
C PHE A 109 -8.37 1.61 7.94
N LYS A 110 -9.36 0.87 7.41
CA LYS A 110 -10.79 1.18 7.60
C LYS A 110 -11.20 1.17 9.07
N LYS A 111 -10.72 0.18 9.83
CA LYS A 111 -11.05 0.02 11.26
C LYS A 111 -10.50 1.17 12.11
N ILE A 112 -9.35 1.73 11.75
CA ILE A 112 -8.69 2.84 12.47
C ILE A 112 -9.10 4.23 11.94
N GLY A 113 -10.12 4.30 11.08
CA GLY A 113 -10.78 5.55 10.69
C GLY A 113 -10.26 6.22 9.41
N ALA A 114 -9.30 5.61 8.70
CA ALA A 114 -8.81 6.14 7.44
C ALA A 114 -9.85 5.95 6.31
N GLN A 115 -9.87 6.86 5.35
CA GLN A 115 -10.75 6.83 4.19
C GLN A 115 -10.06 6.18 2.99
N GLU A 116 -10.63 5.10 2.45
CA GLU A 116 -10.14 4.49 1.22
C GLU A 116 -10.42 5.41 0.02
N VAL A 117 -9.40 5.72 -0.77
CA VAL A 117 -9.52 6.63 -1.94
C VAL A 117 -9.25 5.99 -3.29
N ALA A 118 -8.64 4.80 -3.31
CA ALA A 118 -8.45 3.99 -4.50
C ALA A 118 -8.83 2.55 -4.20
N LYS A 119 -9.28 1.81 -5.24
CA LYS A 119 -9.53 0.38 -5.08
C LYS A 119 -8.20 -0.37 -4.84
N PRO A 120 -8.20 -1.46 -4.05
CA PRO A 120 -7.01 -2.29 -3.91
C PRO A 120 -6.51 -2.77 -5.28
N VAL A 121 -5.21 -2.64 -5.53
CA VAL A 121 -4.54 -3.18 -6.73
C VAL A 121 -3.84 -4.47 -6.36
N THR A 122 -4.15 -5.55 -7.07
CA THR A 122 -3.55 -6.88 -6.86
C THR A 122 -2.88 -7.33 -8.16
N ILE A 123 -1.57 -7.58 -8.12
CA ILE A 123 -0.77 -8.03 -9.27
C ILE A 123 -0.35 -9.49 -9.07
N GLU A 124 -0.29 -10.26 -10.15
CA GLU A 124 0.17 -11.65 -10.11
C GLU A 124 1.67 -11.73 -10.39
N ASN A 125 2.45 -12.08 -9.36
CA ASN A 125 3.93 -12.08 -9.38
C ASN A 125 4.52 -10.71 -9.74
N ALA A 126 5.39 -10.64 -10.75
CA ALA A 126 6.05 -9.41 -11.17
C ALA A 126 5.12 -8.52 -11.99
N VAL A 127 5.30 -7.20 -11.85
CA VAL A 127 4.61 -6.18 -12.63
C VAL A 127 4.91 -6.38 -14.12
N LYS A 128 3.87 -6.34 -14.95
CA LYS A 128 3.96 -6.33 -16.42
C LYS A 128 3.40 -5.03 -16.96
N ASP A 129 3.64 -4.76 -18.25
CA ASP A 129 3.13 -3.57 -18.95
C ASP A 129 1.61 -3.37 -18.78
N GLU A 130 0.83 -4.46 -18.71
CA GLU A 130 -0.62 -4.39 -18.50
C GLU A 130 -1.03 -4.00 -17.07
N ASP A 131 -0.15 -4.27 -16.10
CA ASP A 131 -0.38 -3.98 -14.69
C ASP A 131 -0.03 -2.52 -14.34
N ILE A 132 0.91 -1.90 -15.07
CA ILE A 132 1.29 -0.49 -14.89
C ILE A 132 0.04 0.41 -14.96
N ALA A 133 -0.81 0.20 -15.97
CA ALA A 133 -2.05 0.95 -16.13
C ALA A 133 -3.00 0.87 -14.91
N LEU A 134 -2.92 -0.20 -14.10
CA LEU A 134 -3.70 -0.32 -12.86
C LEU A 134 -3.11 0.55 -11.75
N ILE A 135 -1.78 0.66 -11.68
CA ILE A 135 -1.06 1.52 -10.73
C ILE A 135 -1.31 2.99 -11.09
N ASP A 136 -1.15 3.37 -12.36
CA ASP A 136 -1.44 4.74 -12.86
C ASP A 136 -2.89 5.16 -12.55
N GLN A 137 -3.84 4.24 -12.75
CA GLN A 137 -5.24 4.49 -12.47
C GLN A 137 -5.48 4.67 -10.97
N ALA A 138 -4.81 3.88 -10.12
CA ALA A 138 -4.91 4.04 -8.67
C ALA A 138 -4.29 5.36 -8.20
N ALA A 139 -3.12 5.74 -8.71
CA ALA A 139 -2.47 7.02 -8.42
C ALA A 139 -3.37 8.20 -8.83
N SER A 140 -4.00 8.12 -10.00
CA SER A 140 -4.98 9.12 -10.46
C SER A 140 -6.17 9.26 -9.50
N GLN A 141 -6.74 8.13 -9.04
CA GLN A 141 -7.82 8.13 -8.04
C GLN A 141 -7.37 8.75 -6.72
N MET A 142 -6.16 8.43 -6.26
CA MET A 142 -5.58 9.00 -5.05
C MET A 142 -5.43 10.52 -5.17
N ALA A 143 -4.91 11.02 -6.30
CA ALA A 143 -4.74 12.44 -6.54
C ALA A 143 -6.08 13.19 -6.64
N GLU A 144 -7.03 12.65 -7.40
CA GLU A 144 -8.37 13.24 -7.55
C GLU A 144 -9.09 13.42 -6.22
N ALA A 145 -8.87 12.51 -5.27
CA ALA A 145 -9.48 12.59 -3.95
C ALA A 145 -9.10 13.86 -3.17
N PHE A 146 -8.03 14.58 -3.54
CA PHE A 146 -7.59 15.80 -2.87
C PHE A 146 -7.91 17.10 -3.62
N ASN A 147 -8.59 17.02 -4.77
CA ASN A 147 -8.96 18.20 -5.57
C ASN A 147 -10.30 18.84 -5.16
N ASP A 148 -10.87 18.43 -4.01
CA ASP A 148 -12.13 18.95 -3.45
C ASP A 148 -11.99 20.28 -2.71
#